data_AF-A0A484NBX0-F1
#
_entry.id   AF-A0A484NBX0-F1
#
_cell.length_a   1.000
_cell.length_b   1.000
_cell.length_c   1.000
_cell.angle_alpha   90.00
_cell.angle_beta   90.00
_cell.angle_gamma   90.00
#
_symmetry.space_group_name_H-M   'P 1'
#
loop_
_entity.id
_entity.type
_entity.pdbx_description
1 polymer ?
#
loop_
_entity_poly.entity_id
_entity_poly.type
_entity_poly.pdbx_seq_one_letter_code
_entity_poly.pdbx_strand_id
1 'polypeptide(L)'
;MEVLKGSPRVSLSCGVPFSPMRSPTYNKLPQVPIKLTVLKLDGTSFEIYVVRNGTVAELKMAVEAAFSHLPKTGPGRISWAYV
;
A
#
# COMPACT_ATOMS: atom_id res chain seq x y z
N MET A 1 -58.59 -32.40 -13.50
CA MET A 1 -57.33 -32.78 -14.17
C MET A 1 -56.62 -31.50 -14.55
N GLU A 2 -55.63 -31.08 -13.76
CA GLU A 2 -54.69 -30.03 -14.11
C GLU A 2 -53.36 -30.49 -13.49
N VAL A 3 -52.45 -30.98 -14.33
CA VAL A 3 -51.16 -31.57 -13.93
C VAL A 3 -50.12 -30.45 -13.89
N LEU A 4 -49.67 -30.05 -12.69
CA LEU A 4 -48.57 -29.10 -12.56
C LEU A 4 -47.23 -29.85 -12.65
N LYS A 5 -46.59 -29.73 -13.83
CA LYS A 5 -45.26 -30.24 -14.15
C LYS A 5 -44.20 -29.75 -13.16
N GLY A 6 -43.54 -30.67 -12.46
CA GLY A 6 -42.35 -30.39 -11.65
C GLY A 6 -41.16 -29.98 -12.52
N SER A 7 -40.46 -28.91 -12.13
CA SER A 7 -39.23 -28.46 -12.78
C SER A 7 -38.00 -29.10 -12.12
N PRO A 8 -37.04 -29.66 -12.88
CA PRO A 8 -35.85 -30.27 -12.31
C PRO A 8 -34.87 -29.18 -11.86
N ARG A 9 -34.55 -29.12 -10.55
CA ARG A 9 -33.47 -28.26 -10.05
C ARG A 9 -32.13 -28.88 -10.46
N VAL A 10 -31.46 -28.24 -11.41
CA VAL A 10 -30.05 -28.53 -11.73
C VAL A 10 -29.20 -28.08 -10.54
N SER A 11 -28.59 -29.03 -9.83
CA SER A 11 -27.60 -28.75 -8.79
C SER A 11 -26.23 -28.58 -9.44
N LEU A 12 -25.71 -27.36 -9.44
CA LEU A 12 -24.31 -27.06 -9.76
C LEU A 12 -23.49 -27.19 -8.47
N SER A 13 -23.09 -28.40 -8.10
CA SER A 13 -22.09 -28.60 -7.04
C SER A 13 -20.69 -28.54 -7.65
N CYS A 14 -20.13 -27.35 -7.78
CA CYS A 14 -18.68 -27.20 -7.99
C CYS A 14 -18.01 -27.20 -6.61
N GLY A 15 -17.51 -28.37 -6.19
CA GLY A 15 -16.84 -28.59 -4.91
C GLY A 15 -15.39 -28.10 -4.90
N VAL A 16 -15.18 -26.79 -5.06
CA VAL A 16 -13.94 -26.17 -4.58
C VAL A 16 -14.29 -25.55 -3.23
N PRO A 17 -13.74 -26.03 -2.10
CA PRO A 17 -13.94 -25.32 -0.84
C PRO A 17 -13.36 -23.93 -1.03
N PHE A 18 -14.26 -22.95 -1.12
CA PHE A 18 -13.92 -21.54 -1.01
C PHE A 18 -13.33 -21.39 0.39
N SER A 19 -12.02 -21.53 0.52
CA SER A 19 -11.33 -21.11 1.73
C SER A 19 -11.72 -19.65 1.91
N PRO A 20 -12.39 -19.28 3.03
CA PRO A 20 -12.68 -17.88 3.28
C PRO A 20 -11.34 -17.18 3.22
N MET A 21 -11.19 -16.26 2.27
CA MET A 21 -9.99 -15.44 2.17
C MET A 21 -9.87 -14.75 3.52
N ARG A 22 -8.92 -15.18 4.36
CA ARG A 22 -8.67 -14.52 5.65
C ARG A 22 -8.27 -13.09 5.30
N SER A 23 -9.08 -12.14 5.72
CA SER A 23 -8.73 -10.74 5.60
C SER A 23 -7.40 -10.53 6.35
N PRO A 24 -6.43 -9.85 5.75
CA PRO A 24 -5.22 -9.52 6.47
C PRO A 24 -5.58 -8.68 7.69
N THR A 25 -5.25 -9.17 8.88
CA THR A 25 -5.40 -8.43 10.13
C THR A 25 -4.18 -7.55 10.30
N TYR A 26 -4.37 -6.24 10.13
CA TYR A 26 -3.34 -5.26 10.41
C TYR A 26 -3.43 -4.80 11.86
N ASN A 27 -2.28 -4.67 12.51
CA ASN A 27 -2.22 -3.97 13.78
C ASN A 27 -2.59 -2.50 13.59
N LYS A 28 -3.25 -1.91 14.59
CA LYS A 28 -3.49 -0.47 14.59
C LYS A 28 -2.14 0.25 14.56
N LEU A 29 -2.05 1.30 13.74
CA LEU A 29 -0.85 2.14 13.74
C LEU A 29 -0.62 2.76 15.13
N PRO A 30 0.64 2.86 15.57
CA PRO A 30 1.01 3.47 16.84
C PRO A 30 0.57 4.94 16.90
N GLN A 31 0.40 5.47 18.12
CA GLN A 31 -0.02 6.86 18.33
C GLN A 31 1.10 7.88 18.08
N VAL A 32 2.35 7.42 18.16
CA VAL A 32 3.55 8.24 17.89
C VAL A 32 3.77 8.44 16.38
N PRO A 33 4.53 9.47 15.98
CA PRO A 33 4.99 9.59 14.59
C PRO A 33 5.62 8.29 14.09
N ILE A 34 5.24 7.92 12.88
CA ILE A 34 5.70 6.72 12.19
C ILE A 34 7.13 6.98 11.74
N LYS A 35 8.06 6.18 12.26
CA LYS A 35 9.45 6.16 11.82
C LYS A 35 9.56 5.30 10.56
N LEU A 36 9.85 5.91 9.42
CA LEU A 36 10.12 5.21 8.17
C LEU A 36 11.62 5.23 7.90
N THR A 37 12.15 4.08 7.48
CA THR A 37 13.53 3.95 7.03
C THR A 37 13.52 3.83 5.52
N VAL A 38 14.20 4.73 4.83
CA VAL A 38 14.34 4.72 3.37
C VAL A 38 15.70 4.14 3.02
N LEU A 39 15.71 3.04 2.27
CA LEU A 39 16.93 2.42 1.77
C LEU A 39 17.31 3.07 0.43
N LYS A 40 18.54 3.58 0.36
CA LYS A 40 19.13 4.13 -0.86
C LYS A 40 19.74 3.01 -1.70
N LEU A 41 19.98 3.30 -2.99
CA LEU A 41 20.62 2.36 -3.91
C LEU A 41 22.11 2.11 -3.60
N ASP A 42 22.76 2.99 -2.83
CA ASP A 42 24.12 2.80 -2.32
C ASP A 42 24.18 1.86 -1.10
N GLY A 43 23.04 1.31 -0.68
CA GLY A 43 22.91 0.43 0.48
C GLY A 43 22.85 1.16 1.82
N THR A 44 23.01 2.48 1.84
CA THR A 44 22.81 3.29 3.05
C THR A 44 21.33 3.57 3.28
N SER A 45 20.97 3.97 4.49
CA SER A 45 19.59 4.34 4.82
C SER A 45 19.51 5.67 5.54
N PHE A 46 18.35 6.30 5.46
CA PHE A 46 18.03 7.48 6.26
C PHE A 46 16.62 7.34 6.84
N GLU A 47 16.36 8.08 7.92
CA GLU A 47 15.14 8.00 8.68
C GLU A 47 14.29 9.26 8.47
N ILE A 48 12.98 9.06 8.35
CA ILE A 48 12.00 10.14 8.30
C ILE A 48 10.88 9.85 9.29
N TYR A 49 10.38 10.91 9.92
CA TYR A 49 9.27 10.84 10.86
C TYR A 49 8.04 11.44 10.21
N VAL A 50 7.00 10.64 10.07
CA VAL A 50 5.70 11.07 9.51
C VAL A 50 4.69 11.06 10.63
N VAL A 51 3.88 12.11 10.74
CA VAL A 51 2.76 12.10 11.69
C VAL A 51 1.81 10.95 11.36
N ARG A 52 1.16 10.36 12.37
CA ARG A 52 0.33 9.16 12.21
C ARG A 52 -0.74 9.28 11.11
N ASN A 53 -1.33 10.47 11.00
CA ASN A 53 -2.35 10.79 10.00
C ASN A 53 -1.78 11.67 8.88
N GLY A 54 -0.47 11.54 8.62
CA GLY A 54 0.20 12.32 7.61
C GLY A 54 -0.23 11.91 6.22
N THR A 55 -0.23 12.86 5.30
CA THR A 55 -0.59 12.62 3.91
C THR A 55 0.61 12.09 3.13
N VAL A 56 0.33 11.43 2.00
CA VAL A 56 1.39 11.06 1.05
C VAL A 56 2.16 12.30 0.55
N ALA A 57 1.49 13.45 0.45
CA ALA A 57 2.13 14.70 0.08
C ALA A 57 3.14 15.17 1.14
N GLU A 58 2.82 15.08 2.43
CA GLU A 58 3.74 15.40 3.52
C GLU A 58 4.93 14.45 3.56
N LEU A 59 4.69 13.15 3.33
CA LEU A 59 5.78 12.18 3.18
C LEU A 59 6.70 12.53 2.02
N LYS A 60 6.14 12.85 0.85
CA LYS A 60 6.91 13.26 -0.33
C LYS A 60 7.76 14.50 -0.05
N MET A 61 7.17 15.53 0.57
CA MET A 61 7.91 16.73 0.96
C MET A 61 9.05 16.43 1.94
N ALA A 62 8.83 15.55 2.94
CA ALA A 62 9.86 15.18 3.89
C ALA A 62 11.03 14.44 3.22
N VAL A 63 10.73 13.56 2.25
CA VAL A 63 11.75 12.90 1.43
C VAL A 63 12.51 13.91 0.59
N GLU A 64 11.82 14.80 -0.13
CA GLU A 64 12.45 15.86 -0.93
C GLU A 64 13.35 16.77 -0.09
N ALA A 65 12.90 17.14 1.12
CA ALA A 65 13.66 17.95 2.05
C ALA A 65 14.97 17.28 2.52
N ALA A 66 14.97 15.96 2.72
CA ALA A 66 16.17 15.20 3.09
C ALA A 66 17.28 15.30 2.02
N PHE A 67 16.90 15.49 0.76
CA PHE A 67 17.83 15.65 -0.37
C PHE A 67 18.00 17.09 -0.84
N SER A 68 17.47 18.07 -0.10
CA SER A 68 17.54 19.49 -0.47
C SER A 68 18.96 20.06 -0.61
N HIS A 69 19.95 19.37 -0.03
CA HIS A 69 21.38 19.72 -0.11
C HIS A 69 22.01 19.40 -1.47
N LEU A 70 21.35 18.61 -2.32
CA LEU A 70 21.86 18.23 -3.63
C LEU A 70 21.62 19.32 -4.69
N PRO A 71 22.37 19.28 -5.81
CA PRO A 71 22.19 20.24 -6.89
C PRO A 71 20.76 20.21 -7.44
N LYS A 72 20.16 21.40 -7.62
CA LYS A 72 18.82 21.55 -8.23
C LYS A 72 18.86 21.47 -9.76
N THR A 73 20.02 21.77 -10.35
CA THR A 73 20.25 21.79 -11.80
C THR A 73 21.57 21.10 -12.14
N GLY A 74 21.70 20.64 -13.39
CA GLY A 74 22.91 19.99 -13.89
C GLY A 74 23.06 18.51 -13.46
N PRO A 75 24.27 17.94 -13.68
CA PRO A 75 24.60 16.58 -13.28
C PRO A 75 24.40 16.38 -11.76
N GLY A 76 23.79 15.25 -11.38
CA GLY A 76 23.55 14.93 -9.98
C GLY A 76 22.25 15.48 -9.38
N ARG A 77 21.40 16.17 -10.15
CA ARG A 77 20.04 16.52 -9.67
C ARG A 77 19.16 15.27 -9.57
N ILE A 78 18.29 15.26 -8.58
CA ILE A 78 17.24 14.23 -8.46
C ILE A 78 16.07 14.57 -9.39
N SER A 79 15.55 13.57 -10.10
CA SER A 79 14.31 13.66 -10.85
C SER A 79 13.13 13.21 -9.99
N TRP A 80 12.32 14.15 -9.53
CA TRP A 80 11.15 13.89 -8.67
C TRP A 80 9.90 13.44 -9.44
N ALA A 81 9.95 13.38 -10.77
CA ALA A 81 8.79 12.99 -11.60
C ALA A 81 8.38 11.52 -11.41
N TYR A 82 9.29 10.68 -10.90
CA TYR A 82 9.09 9.25 -10.71
C TYR A 82 8.92 8.86 -9.23
N VAL A 83 8.81 9.86 -8.35
CA VAL A 83 8.61 9.74 -6.90
C VAL A 83 7.21 10.25 -6.54
#